data_AF-A0A7C1DGA2-F1
#
_entry.id   AF-A0A7C1DGA2-F1
#
_cell.length_a   1.000
_cell.length_b   1.000
_cell.length_c   1.000
_cell.angle_alpha   90.00
_cell.angle_beta   90.00
_cell.angle_gamma   90.00
#
_symmetry.space_group_name_H-M   'P 1'
#
loop_
_entity.id
_entity.type
_entity.pdbx_description
1 polymer ?
#
loop_
_entity_poly.entity_id
_entity_poly.type
_entity_poly.pdbx_seq_one_letter_code
_entity_poly.pdbx_strand_id
1 'polypeptide(L)'
;MKKEKQITESQDMEILETQPEINGEENKAMEEVGISDKYLAHLDFVANNIDRFVTAKQKIWQAILKLAKPGDWVVFESEDKNSPTGKRSTVCLSGAGADRIASSIGISFANWKDRKELGKDEKGEWYRFWFEVDASFGGRTVRAMGRAGSRDKFFGIAHGQVKELSDIDESNIRMAAFHNAMKEGVKILLGVRNIPVEEFEKAGIQLAYARRYEFKEPTTNGLACSVCQRSITPAEANFSLKKYKTKLCRECQKGEEI
;
A
#
# COMPACT_ATOMS: atom_id res chain seq x y z
N MET A 1 52.81 5.76 29.35
CA MET A 1 53.31 5.62 27.97
C MET A 1 53.78 4.19 27.74
N LYS A 2 52.96 3.34 27.12
CA LYS A 2 53.43 2.15 26.40
C LYS A 2 52.56 2.00 25.16
N LYS A 3 53.24 2.02 24.02
CA LYS A 3 52.72 1.96 22.66
C LYS A 3 52.36 0.52 22.28
N GLU A 4 51.42 0.48 21.33
CA GLU A 4 51.33 -0.42 20.18
C GLU A 4 51.21 -1.93 20.43
N LYS A 5 50.03 -2.45 20.09
CA LYS A 5 49.89 -3.76 19.45
C LYS A 5 49.01 -3.59 18.22
N GLN A 6 49.64 -3.68 17.05
CA GLN A 6 48.98 -4.07 15.81
C GLN A 6 48.56 -5.53 15.94
N ILE A 7 47.30 -5.84 15.61
CA ILE A 7 46.87 -7.16 15.19
C ILE A 7 45.91 -6.93 14.03
N THR A 8 46.44 -7.11 12.83
CA THR A 8 45.71 -7.52 11.64
C THR A 8 45.41 -9.01 11.77
N GLU A 9 44.13 -9.40 11.79
CA GLU A 9 43.71 -10.70 11.27
C GLU A 9 42.20 -10.68 11.06
N SER A 10 41.83 -10.83 9.78
CA SER A 10 40.49 -11.08 9.28
C SER A 10 39.96 -12.38 9.87
N GLN A 11 38.91 -12.29 10.67
CA GLN A 11 38.10 -13.46 11.01
C GLN A 11 36.93 -13.55 10.02
N ASP A 12 37.07 -14.49 9.10
CA ASP A 12 35.96 -15.02 8.33
C ASP A 12 34.89 -15.55 9.30
N MET A 13 33.70 -14.98 9.19
CA MET A 13 32.54 -15.37 9.97
C MET A 13 31.94 -16.62 9.29
N GLU A 14 32.39 -17.81 9.71
CA GLU A 14 31.71 -19.06 9.37
C GLU A 14 30.29 -19.03 9.94
N ILE A 15 29.31 -18.90 9.06
CA ILE A 15 27.90 -19.10 9.38
C ILE A 15 27.71 -20.60 9.57
N LEU A 16 27.69 -21.04 10.83
CA LEU A 16 27.28 -22.39 11.18
C LEU A 16 25.77 -22.50 10.88
N GLU A 17 25.42 -23.02 9.71
CA GLU A 17 24.06 -23.45 9.41
C GLU A 17 23.73 -24.66 10.29
N THR A 18 23.19 -24.41 11.48
CA THR A 18 22.52 -25.44 12.28
C THR A 18 21.31 -25.94 11.49
N GLN A 19 21.47 -27.10 10.86
CA GLN A 19 20.37 -27.88 10.31
C GLN A 19 19.41 -28.25 11.46
N PRO A 20 18.09 -28.07 11.34
CA PRO A 20 17.17 -28.51 12.36
C PRO A 20 17.19 -30.04 12.42
N GLU A 21 17.61 -30.58 13.57
CA GLU A 21 17.50 -32.00 13.89
C GLU A 21 16.02 -32.41 13.88
N ILE A 22 15.65 -33.17 12.86
CA ILE A 22 14.31 -33.73 12.70
C ILE A 22 14.24 -34.93 13.65
N ASN A 23 13.79 -34.68 14.89
CA ASN A 23 13.44 -35.77 15.81
C ASN A 23 12.36 -36.64 15.17
N GLY A 24 12.67 -37.93 15.09
CA GLY A 24 11.78 -38.95 14.56
C GLY A 24 10.55 -39.13 15.42
N GLU A 25 9.50 -38.39 15.10
CA GLU A 25 8.13 -38.79 15.38
C GLU A 25 7.52 -39.35 14.10
N GLU A 26 6.94 -40.53 14.26
CA GLU A 26 6.38 -41.39 13.23
C GLU A 26 5.56 -40.61 12.21
N ASN A 27 5.84 -40.85 10.92
CA ASN A 27 5.01 -40.42 9.80
C ASN A 27 3.58 -40.94 10.00
N LYS A 28 2.72 -40.12 10.63
CA LYS A 28 1.28 -40.28 10.50
C LYS A 28 0.95 -40.12 9.03
N ALA A 29 0.40 -41.18 8.47
CA ALA A 29 -0.08 -41.26 7.11
C ALA A 29 -0.76 -39.95 6.70
N MET A 30 -0.38 -39.47 5.51
CA MET A 30 -1.10 -38.44 4.77
C MET A 30 -2.56 -38.91 4.68
N GLU A 31 -3.42 -38.37 5.53
CA GLU A 31 -4.86 -38.62 5.48
C GLU A 31 -5.32 -38.14 4.10
N GLU A 32 -5.86 -39.04 3.29
CA GLU A 32 -6.49 -38.65 2.03
C GLU A 32 -7.48 -37.53 2.34
N VAL A 33 -7.29 -36.35 1.75
CA VAL A 33 -8.23 -35.23 1.86
C VAL A 33 -9.46 -35.61 1.05
N GLY A 34 -10.25 -36.56 1.57
CA GLY A 34 -11.54 -36.93 1.04
C GLY A 34 -12.44 -35.71 1.13
N ILE A 35 -12.88 -35.21 -0.02
CA ILE A 35 -13.86 -34.13 -0.07
C ILE A 35 -15.12 -34.67 0.60
N SER A 36 -15.44 -34.17 1.80
CA SER A 36 -16.61 -34.68 2.55
C SER A 36 -17.91 -34.42 1.78
N ASP A 37 -18.87 -35.35 1.86
CA ASP A 37 -20.20 -35.18 1.28
C ASP A 37 -20.90 -33.89 1.75
N LYS A 38 -20.63 -33.47 2.99
CA LYS A 38 -21.12 -32.19 3.53
C LYS A 38 -20.57 -30.98 2.77
N TYR A 39 -19.31 -31.04 2.35
CA TYR A 39 -18.69 -29.98 1.55
C TYR A 39 -19.25 -29.95 0.13
N LEU A 40 -19.45 -31.12 -0.51
CA LEU A 40 -20.09 -31.20 -1.82
C LEU A 40 -21.53 -30.66 -1.79
N ALA A 41 -22.32 -31.07 -0.79
CA ALA A 41 -23.68 -30.54 -0.61
C ALA A 41 -23.70 -29.03 -0.38
N HIS A 42 -22.70 -28.48 0.32
CA HIS A 42 -22.54 -27.03 0.48
C HIS A 42 -22.21 -26.34 -0.85
N LEU A 43 -21.31 -26.89 -1.65
CA LEU A 43 -20.98 -26.37 -2.98
C LEU A 43 -22.19 -26.38 -3.91
N ASP A 44 -22.96 -27.47 -3.94
CA ASP A 44 -24.18 -27.57 -4.74
C ASP A 44 -25.22 -26.54 -4.30
N PHE A 45 -25.38 -26.34 -2.99
CA PHE A 45 -26.27 -25.30 -2.46
C PHE A 45 -25.85 -23.90 -2.94
N VAL A 46 -24.55 -23.59 -2.89
CA VAL A 46 -24.01 -22.30 -3.35
C VAL A 46 -24.22 -22.15 -4.86
N ALA A 47 -23.91 -23.17 -5.66
CA ALA A 47 -24.08 -23.15 -7.11
C ALA A 47 -25.55 -22.92 -7.50
N ASN A 48 -26.48 -23.63 -6.88
CA ASN A 48 -27.91 -23.52 -7.15
C ASN A 48 -28.52 -22.17 -6.70
N ASN A 49 -27.84 -21.42 -5.83
CA ASN A 49 -28.33 -20.13 -5.33
C ASN A 49 -27.45 -18.93 -5.73
N ILE A 50 -26.45 -19.14 -6.61
CA ILE A 50 -25.41 -18.14 -6.89
C ILE A 50 -25.98 -16.83 -7.42
N ASP A 51 -26.98 -16.88 -8.29
CA ASP A 51 -27.59 -15.67 -8.87
C ASP A 51 -28.31 -14.81 -7.82
N ARG A 52 -28.94 -15.45 -6.84
CA ARG A 52 -29.56 -14.78 -5.70
C ARG A 52 -28.48 -14.10 -4.85
N PHE A 53 -27.36 -14.77 -4.61
CA PHE A 53 -26.22 -14.19 -3.90
C PHE A 53 -25.62 -13.00 -4.66
N VAL A 54 -25.41 -13.11 -5.97
CA VAL A 54 -24.88 -12.03 -6.80
C VAL A 54 -25.81 -10.81 -6.75
N THR A 55 -27.12 -11.02 -6.95
CA THR A 55 -28.11 -9.95 -6.91
C THR A 55 -28.16 -9.27 -5.54
N ALA A 56 -28.19 -10.05 -4.46
CA ALA A 56 -28.19 -9.52 -3.10
C ALA A 56 -26.92 -8.72 -2.80
N LYS A 57 -25.76 -9.28 -3.16
CA LYS A 57 -24.45 -8.62 -3.00
C LYS A 57 -24.37 -7.31 -3.77
N GLN A 58 -24.83 -7.28 -5.02
CA GLN A 58 -24.86 -6.06 -5.83
C GLN A 58 -25.75 -4.98 -5.19
N LYS A 59 -26.96 -5.35 -4.72
CA LYS A 59 -27.85 -4.41 -4.01
C LYS A 59 -27.22 -3.84 -2.75
N ILE A 60 -26.61 -4.70 -1.92
CA ILE A 60 -25.90 -4.29 -0.71
C ILE A 60 -24.73 -3.36 -1.05
N TRP A 61 -23.94 -3.74 -2.05
CA TRP A 61 -22.78 -2.96 -2.49
C TRP A 61 -23.17 -1.59 -3.02
N GLN A 62 -24.22 -1.50 -3.86
CA GLN A 62 -24.76 -0.23 -4.33
C GLN A 62 -25.28 0.65 -3.18
N ALA A 63 -25.94 0.04 -2.19
CA ALA A 63 -26.39 0.75 -1.00
C ALA A 63 -25.19 1.31 -0.21
N ILE A 64 -24.14 0.51 0.00
CA ILE A 64 -22.90 0.93 0.66
C ILE A 64 -22.28 2.15 -0.04
N LEU A 65 -22.22 2.15 -1.37
CA LEU A 65 -21.65 3.28 -2.10
C LEU A 65 -22.43 4.59 -1.87
N LYS A 66 -23.77 4.49 -1.72
CA LYS A 66 -24.66 5.63 -1.49
C LYS A 66 -24.63 6.17 -0.06
N LEU A 67 -24.07 5.43 0.90
CA LEU A 67 -23.92 5.89 2.28
C LEU A 67 -22.82 6.96 2.42
N ALA A 68 -21.81 6.93 1.56
CA ALA A 68 -20.80 7.99 1.48
C ALA A 68 -21.33 9.18 0.67
N LYS A 69 -20.89 10.39 1.03
CA LYS A 69 -21.18 11.61 0.27
C LYS A 69 -20.25 11.68 -0.95
N PRO A 70 -20.65 12.40 -2.01
CA PRO A 70 -19.80 12.60 -3.19
C PRO A 70 -18.36 13.07 -2.88
N GLY A 71 -18.19 13.97 -1.91
CA GLY A 71 -16.88 14.50 -1.51
C GLY A 71 -16.01 13.54 -0.69
N ASP A 72 -16.54 12.41 -0.22
CA ASP A 72 -15.73 11.41 0.49
C ASP A 72 -14.97 10.48 -0.47
N TRP A 73 -15.29 10.55 -1.76
CA TRP A 73 -14.64 9.77 -2.80
C TRP A 73 -13.51 10.59 -3.42
N VAL A 74 -12.41 9.91 -3.72
CA VAL A 74 -11.25 10.49 -4.38
C VAL A 74 -11.02 9.73 -5.67
N VAL A 75 -11.05 10.45 -6.79
CA VAL A 75 -10.78 9.92 -8.12
C VAL A 75 -9.29 10.02 -8.40
N PHE A 76 -8.71 8.91 -8.79
CA PHE A 76 -7.33 8.76 -9.21
C PHE A 76 -7.30 8.42 -10.69
N GLU A 77 -6.72 9.30 -11.49
CA GLU A 77 -6.52 9.08 -12.92
C GLU A 77 -5.05 8.72 -13.15
N SER A 78 -4.83 7.55 -13.74
CA SER A 78 -3.52 7.06 -14.16
C SER A 78 -3.55 6.77 -15.65
N GLU A 79 -2.44 7.01 -16.35
CA GLU A 79 -2.31 6.53 -17.72
C GLU A 79 -2.32 5.00 -17.78
N ASP A 80 -3.04 4.45 -18.75
CA ASP A 80 -3.12 3.02 -19.01
C ASP A 80 -3.04 2.79 -20.51
N LYS A 81 -1.92 2.23 -20.95
CA LYS A 81 -1.64 1.94 -22.37
C LYS A 81 -2.58 0.88 -22.96
N ASN A 82 -3.27 0.13 -22.10
CA ASN A 82 -4.24 -0.88 -22.50
C ASN A 82 -5.69 -0.38 -22.45
N SER A 83 -5.91 0.86 -22.01
CA SER A 83 -7.23 1.49 -22.03
C SER A 83 -7.50 2.15 -23.40
N PRO A 84 -8.71 2.03 -23.98
CA PRO A 84 -9.06 2.69 -25.26
C PRO A 84 -8.86 4.21 -25.24
N THR A 85 -8.99 4.83 -24.07
CA THR A 85 -8.83 6.27 -23.85
C THR A 85 -7.41 6.66 -23.42
N GLY A 86 -6.50 5.69 -23.27
CA GLY A 86 -5.16 5.88 -22.72
C GLY A 86 -5.14 6.19 -21.22
N LYS A 87 -6.29 6.23 -20.55
CA LYS A 87 -6.44 6.56 -19.13
C LYS A 87 -7.31 5.54 -18.42
N ARG A 88 -6.96 5.29 -17.16
CA ARG A 88 -7.75 4.51 -16.20
C ARG A 88 -8.07 5.39 -15.00
N SER A 89 -9.36 5.54 -14.72
CA SER A 89 -9.86 6.31 -13.59
C SER A 89 -10.41 5.35 -12.53
N THR A 90 -9.85 5.41 -11.33
CA THR A 90 -10.30 4.60 -10.18
C THR A 90 -10.71 5.50 -9.04
N VAL A 91 -11.67 5.04 -8.25
CA VAL A 91 -12.25 5.79 -7.14
C VAL A 91 -11.91 5.09 -5.84
N CYS A 92 -11.46 5.89 -4.89
CA CYS A 92 -11.01 5.44 -3.58
C CYS A 92 -11.74 6.17 -2.48
N LEU A 93 -12.13 5.44 -1.45
CA LEU A 93 -12.77 6.00 -0.27
C LEU A 93 -11.75 6.75 0.61
N SER A 94 -12.11 7.95 1.06
CA SER A 94 -11.38 8.73 2.06
C SER A 94 -11.61 8.19 3.48
N GLY A 95 -10.90 8.74 4.48
CA GLY A 95 -11.10 8.38 5.89
C GLY A 95 -12.51 8.71 6.38
N ALA A 96 -12.96 9.96 6.18
CA ALA A 96 -14.30 10.40 6.59
C ALA A 96 -15.44 9.59 5.95
N GLY A 97 -15.26 9.16 4.69
CA GLY A 97 -16.20 8.27 4.03
C GLY A 97 -16.25 6.87 4.66
N ALA A 98 -15.08 6.33 5.02
CA ALA A 98 -14.99 5.04 5.70
C ALA A 98 -15.67 5.09 7.08
N ASP A 99 -15.43 6.14 7.86
CA ASP A 99 -16.04 6.31 9.18
C ASP A 99 -17.57 6.41 9.08
N ARG A 100 -18.08 7.15 8.08
CA ARG A 100 -19.53 7.27 7.86
C ARG A 100 -20.16 5.94 7.49
N ILE A 101 -19.57 5.22 6.53
CA ILE A 101 -20.06 3.90 6.13
C ILE A 101 -20.03 2.95 7.34
N ALA A 102 -18.91 2.90 8.05
CA ALA A 102 -18.73 2.04 9.23
C ALA A 102 -19.80 2.32 10.30
N SER A 103 -20.02 3.60 10.62
CA SER A 103 -21.04 4.01 11.58
C SER A 103 -22.46 3.68 11.12
N SER A 104 -22.78 3.84 9.84
CA SER A 104 -24.13 3.62 9.32
C SER A 104 -24.54 2.15 9.29
N ILE A 105 -23.59 1.23 9.04
CA ILE A 105 -23.90 -0.21 8.96
C ILE A 105 -23.45 -0.98 10.21
N GLY A 106 -22.81 -0.32 11.17
CA GLY A 106 -22.36 -0.95 12.42
C GLY A 106 -21.13 -1.85 12.25
N ILE A 107 -20.12 -1.40 11.51
CA ILE A 107 -18.81 -2.06 11.53
C ILE A 107 -18.18 -1.86 12.92
N SER A 108 -17.75 -2.96 13.52
CA SER A 108 -17.02 -2.95 14.80
C SER A 108 -15.53 -3.10 14.55
N PHE A 109 -14.73 -2.47 15.41
CA PHE A 109 -13.27 -2.49 15.36
C PHE A 109 -12.72 -2.99 16.70
N ALA A 110 -11.97 -4.08 16.68
CA ALA A 110 -11.47 -4.74 17.88
C ALA A 110 -10.00 -5.21 17.71
N ASN A 111 -9.43 -5.76 18.78
CA ASN A 111 -8.10 -6.39 18.79
C ASN A 111 -6.99 -5.49 18.23
N TRP A 112 -7.01 -4.23 18.65
CA TRP A 112 -6.06 -3.20 18.28
C TRP A 112 -4.65 -3.58 18.73
N LYS A 113 -3.68 -3.43 17.83
CA LYS A 113 -2.25 -3.50 18.14
C LYS A 113 -1.55 -2.31 17.51
N ASP A 114 -0.66 -1.67 18.25
CA ASP A 114 0.19 -0.61 17.73
C ASP A 114 1.67 -0.94 17.89
N ARG A 115 2.48 -0.48 16.94
CA ARG A 115 3.94 -0.52 17.04
C ARG A 115 4.54 0.76 16.48
N LYS A 116 5.57 1.26 17.16
CA LYS A 116 6.43 2.35 16.68
C LYS A 116 7.71 1.74 16.12
N GLU A 117 8.03 2.09 14.89
CA GLU A 117 9.27 1.71 14.22
C GLU A 117 10.16 2.95 14.13
N LEU A 118 11.42 2.80 14.53
CA LEU A 118 12.45 3.83 14.47
C LEU A 118 13.51 3.41 13.47
N GLY A 119 14.11 4.37 12.77
CA GLY A 119 15.24 4.10 11.91
C GLY A 119 16.03 5.36 11.59
N LYS A 120 17.15 5.17 10.90
CA LYS A 120 18.08 6.23 10.50
C LYS A 120 18.59 5.95 9.11
N ASP A 121 18.66 6.98 8.28
CA ASP A 121 19.29 6.91 6.97
C ASP A 121 20.05 8.23 6.67
N GLU A 122 20.53 8.38 5.44
CA GLU A 122 21.31 9.54 4.98
C GLU A 122 20.59 10.89 5.16
N LYS A 123 19.26 10.89 5.26
CA LYS A 123 18.44 12.09 5.48
C LYS A 123 18.11 12.34 6.95
N GLY A 124 18.69 11.55 7.86
CA GLY A 124 18.51 11.65 9.30
C GLY A 124 17.65 10.54 9.88
N GLU A 125 17.22 10.75 11.12
CA GLU A 125 16.33 9.81 11.82
C GLU A 125 14.91 9.86 11.25
N TRP A 126 14.15 8.80 11.46
CA TRP A 126 12.74 8.72 11.10
C TRP A 126 11.99 7.79 12.04
N TYR A 127 10.69 8.01 12.13
CA TYR A 127 9.80 7.12 12.87
C TYR A 127 8.49 6.90 12.13
N ARG A 128 7.87 5.75 12.39
CA ARG A 128 6.61 5.31 11.78
C ARG A 128 5.75 4.61 12.80
N PHE A 129 4.45 4.84 12.72
CA PHE A 129 3.47 4.08 13.46
C PHE A 129 2.78 3.10 12.55
N TRP A 130 2.58 1.89 13.07
CA TRP A 130 1.72 0.88 12.48
C TRP A 130 0.60 0.57 13.46
N PHE A 131 -0.61 0.47 12.94
CA PHE A 131 -1.79 0.02 13.67
C PHE A 131 -2.38 -1.18 12.95
N GLU A 132 -2.76 -2.19 13.71
CA GLU A 132 -3.50 -3.35 13.25
C GLU A 132 -4.84 -3.43 13.96
N VAL A 133 -5.89 -3.81 13.25
CA VAL A 133 -7.25 -3.89 13.78
C VAL A 133 -8.04 -5.01 13.12
N ASP A 134 -8.90 -5.67 13.87
CA ASP A 134 -9.95 -6.53 13.33
C ASP A 134 -11.21 -5.69 13.05
N ALA A 135 -11.62 -5.63 11.79
CA ALA A 135 -12.89 -5.02 11.39
C ALA A 135 -13.93 -6.12 11.15
N SER A 136 -15.08 -6.03 11.80
CA SER A 136 -16.12 -7.07 11.77
C SER A 136 -17.50 -6.54 11.39
N PHE A 137 -18.16 -7.24 10.48
CA PHE A 137 -19.54 -6.97 10.04
C PHE A 137 -20.17 -8.23 9.45
N GLY A 138 -21.45 -8.49 9.78
CA GLY A 138 -22.22 -9.57 9.16
C GLY A 138 -21.60 -10.96 9.29
N GLY A 139 -20.97 -11.26 10.43
CA GLY A 139 -20.29 -12.55 10.67
C GLY A 139 -18.92 -12.71 9.99
N ARG A 140 -18.46 -11.70 9.24
CA ARG A 140 -17.12 -11.66 8.63
C ARG A 140 -16.21 -10.75 9.43
N THR A 141 -14.99 -11.21 9.68
CA THR A 141 -13.92 -10.42 10.30
C THR A 141 -12.72 -10.37 9.37
N VAL A 142 -12.10 -9.20 9.23
CA VAL A 142 -10.86 -9.03 8.47
C VAL A 142 -9.83 -8.28 9.31
N ARG A 143 -8.56 -8.72 9.24
CA ARG A 143 -7.44 -8.01 9.84
C ARG A 143 -6.93 -6.97 8.86
N ALA A 144 -6.87 -5.71 9.29
CA ALA A 144 -6.37 -4.60 8.49
C ALA A 144 -5.19 -3.90 9.18
N MET A 145 -4.35 -3.26 8.39
CA MET A 145 -3.16 -2.55 8.84
C MET A 145 -3.13 -1.13 8.28
N GLY A 146 -2.86 -0.16 9.15
CA GLY A 146 -2.63 1.23 8.81
C GLY A 146 -1.24 1.69 9.20
N ARG A 147 -0.70 2.64 8.43
CA ARG A 147 0.62 3.22 8.68
C ARG A 147 0.60 4.72 8.46
N ALA A 148 1.40 5.43 9.24
CA ALA A 148 1.83 6.80 8.94
C ALA A 148 3.26 7.01 9.47
N GLY A 149 4.03 7.87 8.82
CA GLY A 149 5.42 8.15 9.18
C GLY A 149 5.79 9.62 9.15
N SER A 150 6.86 9.96 9.87
CA SER A 150 7.39 11.33 9.95
C SER A 150 7.84 11.90 8.60
N ARG A 151 8.06 11.04 7.60
CA ARG A 151 8.47 11.43 6.25
C ARG A 151 7.36 11.43 5.22
N ASP A 152 6.13 11.08 5.61
CA ASP A 152 5.02 11.15 4.67
C ASP A 152 4.78 12.63 4.30
N LYS A 153 4.47 12.89 3.03
CA LYS A 153 4.41 14.26 2.47
C LYS A 153 3.54 15.22 3.28
N PHE A 154 2.50 14.71 3.94
CA PHE A 154 1.56 15.50 4.74
C PHE A 154 2.17 15.97 6.08
N PHE A 155 3.07 15.19 6.68
CA PHE A 155 3.67 15.50 7.99
C PHE A 155 5.07 16.08 7.83
N GLY A 156 5.90 15.43 7.00
CA GLY A 156 7.33 15.69 6.90
C GLY A 156 7.71 16.75 5.87
N ILE A 157 6.77 17.29 5.09
CA ILE A 157 7.06 18.34 4.10
C ILE A 157 6.20 19.57 4.35
N ALA A 158 6.83 20.72 4.54
CA ALA A 158 6.17 22.03 4.53
C ALA A 158 6.90 22.96 3.57
N HIS A 159 6.15 23.73 2.78
CA HIS A 159 6.71 24.66 1.80
C HIS A 159 7.76 24.03 0.84
N GLY A 160 7.62 22.73 0.56
CA GLY A 160 8.55 21.98 -0.30
C GLY A 160 9.85 21.54 0.39
N GLN A 161 10.03 21.85 1.68
CA GLN A 161 11.20 21.46 2.47
C GLN A 161 10.84 20.38 3.48
N VAL A 162 11.82 19.51 3.79
CA VAL A 162 11.67 18.46 4.80
C VAL A 162 11.74 19.11 6.18
N LYS A 163 10.74 18.86 7.03
CA LYS A 163 10.74 19.34 8.41
C LYS A 163 11.73 18.57 9.27
N GLU A 164 12.29 19.24 10.27
CA GLU A 164 13.00 18.56 11.34
C GLU A 164 12.03 17.73 12.19
N LEU A 165 12.52 16.64 12.80
CA LEU A 165 11.68 15.75 13.60
C LEU A 165 11.06 16.45 14.81
N SER A 166 11.73 17.45 15.37
CA SER A 166 11.24 18.28 16.48
C SER A 166 9.99 19.10 16.11
N ASP A 167 9.84 19.45 14.84
CA ASP A 167 8.71 20.25 14.34
C ASP A 167 7.51 19.38 13.94
N ILE A 168 7.65 18.05 14.09
CA ILE A 168 6.63 17.09 13.72
C ILE A 168 5.91 16.61 14.97
N ASP A 169 4.62 16.91 15.03
CA ASP A 169 3.73 16.40 16.07
C ASP A 169 3.51 14.89 15.90
N GLU A 170 4.10 14.12 16.81
CA GLU A 170 4.03 12.66 16.87
C GLU A 170 2.58 12.15 17.03
N SER A 171 1.74 12.88 17.76
CA SER A 171 0.34 12.50 18.02
C SER A 171 -0.46 12.47 16.73
N ASN A 172 -0.25 13.47 15.86
CA ASN A 172 -0.91 13.53 14.55
C ASN A 172 -0.55 12.34 13.66
N ILE A 173 0.69 11.88 13.71
CA ILE A 173 1.14 10.70 12.94
C ILE A 173 0.53 9.43 13.51
N ARG A 174 0.53 9.26 14.84
CA ARG A 174 -0.09 8.11 15.50
C ARG A 174 -1.58 8.01 15.15
N MET A 175 -2.31 9.12 15.25
CA MET A 175 -3.73 9.19 14.89
C MET A 175 -3.98 8.94 13.40
N ALA A 176 -3.10 9.41 12.52
CA ALA A 176 -3.21 9.12 11.10
C ALA A 176 -3.01 7.64 10.78
N ALA A 177 -2.07 6.96 11.46
CA ALA A 177 -1.89 5.52 11.32
C ALA A 177 -3.13 4.75 11.80
N PHE A 178 -3.71 5.15 12.94
CA PHE A 178 -4.96 4.62 13.48
C PHE A 178 -6.13 4.76 12.48
N HIS A 179 -6.39 5.98 11.98
CA HIS A 179 -7.45 6.21 10.99
C HIS A 179 -7.19 5.47 9.67
N ASN A 180 -5.92 5.32 9.25
CA ASN A 180 -5.58 4.53 8.08
C ASN A 180 -5.93 3.04 8.27
N ALA A 181 -5.77 2.49 9.47
CA ALA A 181 -6.14 1.11 9.78
C ALA A 181 -7.66 0.91 9.71
N MET A 182 -8.45 1.83 10.29
CA MET A 182 -9.92 1.81 10.17
C MET A 182 -10.38 1.86 8.72
N LYS A 183 -9.86 2.84 7.96
CA LYS A 183 -10.18 3.03 6.55
C LYS A 183 -9.88 1.78 5.72
N GLU A 184 -8.73 1.14 5.94
CA GLU A 184 -8.38 -0.08 5.21
C GLU A 184 -9.26 -1.27 5.65
N GLY A 185 -9.61 -1.36 6.94
CA GLY A 185 -10.57 -2.34 7.45
C GLY A 185 -11.91 -2.27 6.74
N VAL A 186 -12.50 -1.08 6.63
CA VAL A 186 -13.75 -0.86 5.89
C VAL A 186 -13.61 -1.26 4.41
N LYS A 187 -12.50 -0.86 3.76
CA LYS A 187 -12.26 -1.16 2.35
C LYS A 187 -12.17 -2.65 2.07
N ILE A 188 -11.42 -3.39 2.88
CA ILE A 188 -11.25 -4.84 2.74
C ILE A 188 -12.55 -5.58 3.05
N LEU A 189 -13.22 -5.19 4.14
CA LEU A 189 -14.43 -5.85 4.62
C LEU A 189 -15.57 -5.73 3.60
N LEU A 190 -15.73 -4.55 2.98
CA LEU A 190 -16.81 -4.27 2.04
C LEU A 190 -16.43 -4.45 0.56
N GLY A 191 -15.14 -4.65 0.26
CA GLY A 191 -14.65 -4.82 -1.12
C GLY A 191 -14.77 -3.54 -1.96
N VAL A 192 -14.48 -2.38 -1.36
CA VAL A 192 -14.64 -1.05 -2.00
C VAL A 192 -13.30 -0.39 -2.36
N ARG A 193 -12.32 -1.20 -2.77
CA ARG A 193 -10.97 -0.72 -3.14
C ARG A 193 -10.87 -0.50 -4.65
N ASN A 194 -10.30 0.64 -5.06
CA ASN A 194 -9.97 0.98 -6.45
C ASN A 194 -11.11 0.70 -7.44
N ILE A 195 -12.31 1.16 -7.12
CA ILE A 195 -13.51 0.88 -7.91
C ILE A 195 -13.44 1.70 -9.22
N PRO A 196 -13.72 1.13 -10.40
CA PRO A 196 -13.79 1.88 -11.65
C PRO A 196 -14.88 2.97 -11.62
N VAL A 197 -14.64 4.10 -12.27
CA VAL A 197 -15.61 5.23 -12.29
C VAL A 197 -16.96 4.81 -12.88
N GLU A 198 -16.95 3.92 -13.87
CA GLU A 198 -18.13 3.42 -14.57
C GLU A 198 -19.10 2.71 -13.62
N GLU A 199 -18.57 2.06 -12.57
CA GLU A 199 -19.42 1.39 -11.57
C GLU A 199 -20.17 2.38 -10.67
N PHE A 200 -19.62 3.59 -10.45
CA PHE A 200 -20.34 4.66 -9.76
C PHE A 200 -21.46 5.25 -10.61
N GLU A 201 -21.22 5.40 -11.91
CA GLU A 201 -22.23 5.86 -12.87
C GLU A 201 -23.40 4.87 -12.93
N LYS A 202 -23.12 3.56 -13.02
CA LYS A 202 -24.12 2.49 -12.95
C LYS A 202 -24.90 2.50 -11.63
N ALA A 203 -24.25 2.85 -10.52
CA ALA A 203 -24.89 3.00 -9.21
C ALA A 203 -25.72 4.30 -9.08
N GLY A 204 -25.66 5.19 -10.06
CA GLY A 204 -26.35 6.49 -10.07
C GLY A 204 -25.69 7.53 -9.15
N ILE A 205 -24.39 7.39 -8.87
CA ILE A 205 -23.65 8.29 -7.97
C ILE A 205 -22.83 9.28 -8.81
N GLN A 206 -23.12 10.56 -8.64
CA GLN A 206 -22.40 11.63 -9.34
C GLN A 206 -21.11 11.97 -8.60
N LEU A 207 -19.97 11.79 -9.28
CA LEU A 207 -18.63 12.13 -8.77
C LEU A 207 -18.21 13.57 -9.10
N ALA A 208 -19.15 14.45 -9.44
CA ALA A 208 -18.87 15.83 -9.83
C ALA A 208 -18.12 16.63 -8.74
N TYR A 209 -18.41 16.34 -7.46
CA TYR A 209 -17.78 16.98 -6.30
C TYR A 209 -16.66 16.15 -5.67
N ALA A 210 -16.31 15.01 -6.26
CA ALA A 210 -15.23 14.17 -5.77
C ALA A 210 -13.88 14.83 -6.07
N ARG A 211 -12.94 14.75 -5.12
CA ARG A 211 -11.59 15.28 -5.34
C ARG A 211 -10.88 14.44 -6.40
N ARG A 212 -10.23 15.07 -7.38
CA ARG A 212 -9.47 14.37 -8.43
C ARG A 212 -7.97 14.55 -8.26
N TYR A 213 -7.22 13.49 -8.51
CA TYR A 213 -5.76 13.49 -8.62
C TYR A 213 -5.36 12.83 -9.93
N GLU A 214 -4.74 13.62 -10.80
CA GLU A 214 -4.08 13.13 -12.00
C GLU A 214 -2.61 12.87 -11.69
N PHE A 215 -2.17 11.62 -11.89
CA PHE A 215 -0.76 11.31 -11.84
C PHE A 215 -0.12 11.79 -13.14
N LYS A 216 0.56 12.94 -13.07
CA LYS A 216 1.44 13.37 -14.17
C LYS A 216 2.56 12.34 -14.33
N GLU A 217 2.90 11.99 -15.57
CA GLU A 217 4.18 11.33 -15.83
C GLU A 217 5.30 12.14 -15.17
N PRO A 218 6.35 11.46 -14.64
CA PRO A 218 7.52 12.15 -14.15
C PRO A 218 8.09 12.99 -15.29
N THR A 219 7.78 14.28 -15.26
CA THR A 219 8.03 15.17 -16.37
C THR A 219 9.54 15.25 -16.52
N THR A 220 10.08 14.88 -17.68
CA THR A 220 11.50 15.08 -18.05
C THR A 220 11.83 16.56 -18.24
N ASN A 221 11.07 17.46 -17.60
CA ASN A 221 11.20 18.89 -17.79
C ASN A 221 12.51 19.34 -17.12
N GLY A 222 13.53 19.58 -17.97
CA GLY A 222 14.81 20.17 -17.59
C GLY A 222 15.93 19.17 -17.30
N LEU A 223 15.72 17.86 -17.46
CA LEU A 223 16.80 16.87 -17.36
C LEU A 223 17.33 16.57 -18.76
N ALA A 224 18.50 17.12 -19.07
CA ALA A 224 19.22 16.85 -20.31
C ALA A 224 20.53 16.12 -20.03
N CYS A 225 20.94 15.28 -20.97
CA CYS A 225 22.27 14.68 -20.98
C CYS A 225 23.33 15.77 -21.09
N SER A 226 24.32 15.76 -20.22
CA SER A 226 25.44 16.73 -20.23
C SER A 226 26.26 16.67 -21.51
N VAL A 227 26.26 15.53 -22.22
CA VAL A 227 27.04 15.31 -23.45
C VAL A 227 26.22 15.63 -24.70
N CYS A 228 25.06 14.99 -24.87
CA CYS A 228 24.28 15.06 -26.11
C CYS A 228 23.02 15.93 -26.02
N GLN A 229 22.76 16.56 -24.87
CA GLN A 229 21.61 17.46 -24.62
C GLN A 229 20.22 16.86 -24.87
N ARG A 230 20.13 15.55 -25.12
CA ARG A 230 18.85 14.84 -25.20
C ARG A 230 18.17 14.82 -23.84
N SER A 231 16.85 14.89 -23.83
CA SER A 231 16.06 14.67 -22.63
C SER A 231 16.35 13.29 -22.05
N ILE A 232 16.58 13.24 -20.74
CA ILE A 232 16.81 12.00 -20.00
C ILE A 232 15.71 11.83 -18.96
N THR A 233 15.33 10.58 -18.70
CA THR A 233 14.38 10.25 -17.64
C THR A 233 15.00 10.49 -16.25
N PRO A 234 14.20 10.78 -15.21
CA PRO A 234 14.72 10.89 -13.84
C PRO A 234 15.44 9.63 -13.37
N ALA A 235 15.03 8.45 -13.85
CA ALA A 235 15.70 7.18 -13.56
C ALA A 235 17.11 7.14 -14.17
N GLU A 236 17.28 7.55 -15.43
CA GLU A 236 18.59 7.63 -16.09
C GLU A 236 19.48 8.68 -15.44
N ALA A 237 18.93 9.85 -15.09
CA ALA A 237 19.66 10.91 -14.41
C ALA A 237 20.18 10.43 -13.03
N ASN A 238 19.35 9.76 -12.24
CA ASN A 238 19.72 9.24 -10.93
C ASN A 238 20.77 8.11 -11.03
N PHE A 239 20.61 7.19 -11.98
CA PHE A 239 21.58 6.12 -12.21
C PHE A 239 22.95 6.71 -12.62
N SER A 240 22.93 7.65 -13.58
CA SER A 240 24.14 8.26 -14.09
C SER A 240 24.87 9.11 -13.04
N LEU A 241 24.13 9.89 -12.24
CA LEU A 241 24.72 10.65 -11.14
C LEU A 241 25.35 9.75 -10.08
N LYS A 242 24.76 8.57 -9.82
CA LYS A 242 25.30 7.62 -8.84
C LYS A 242 26.57 6.93 -9.34
N LYS A 243 26.64 6.56 -10.63
CA LYS A 243 27.75 5.79 -11.21
C LYS A 243 28.85 6.66 -11.80
N TYR A 244 28.49 7.68 -12.58
CA TYR A 244 29.41 8.53 -13.35
C TYR A 244 29.54 9.95 -12.81
N LYS A 245 28.81 10.31 -11.74
CA LYS A 245 28.74 11.66 -11.15
C LYS A 245 28.28 12.78 -12.10
N THR A 246 27.83 12.42 -13.31
CA THR A 246 27.33 13.31 -14.35
C THR A 246 25.97 12.82 -14.85
N LYS A 247 25.19 13.67 -15.52
CA LYS A 247 23.88 13.31 -16.07
C LYS A 247 24.04 12.83 -17.51
N LEU A 248 24.03 11.52 -17.74
CA LEU A 248 24.21 10.92 -19.07
C LEU A 248 22.95 10.16 -19.49
N CYS A 249 22.66 10.17 -20.80
CA CYS A 249 21.66 9.27 -21.39
C CYS A 249 22.21 7.85 -21.53
N ARG A 250 21.34 6.85 -21.73
CA ARG A 250 21.75 5.44 -21.90
C ARG A 250 22.79 5.20 -22.99
N GLU A 251 22.76 5.98 -24.07
CA GLU A 251 23.74 5.86 -25.16
C GLU A 251 25.13 6.37 -24.73
N CYS A 252 25.20 7.52 -24.07
CA CYS A 252 26.45 8.07 -23.57
C CYS A 252 27.03 7.26 -22.39
N GLN A 253 26.18 6.60 -21.59
CA GLN A 253 26.63 5.71 -20.52
C GLN A 253 27.42 4.50 -21.06
N LYS A 254 27.02 3.94 -22.22
CA LYS A 254 27.74 2.82 -22.86
C LYS A 254 29.14 3.20 -23.35
N GLY A 255 29.37 4.48 -23.65
CA GLY A 255 30.66 4.98 -24.12
C GLY A 255 31.70 5.19 -23.01
N GLU A 256 31.27 5.33 -21.75
CA GLU A 256 32.15 5.46 -20.58
C GLU A 256 32.45 4.12 -19.88
N GLU A 257 31.90 3.01 -20.35
CA GLU A 257 32.20 1.66 -19.82
C GLU A 257 33.46 1.02 -20.46
N ILE A 258 34.30 1.82 -21.14
CA ILE A 258 35.58 1.40 -21.74
C ILE A 258 36.75 1.94 -20.91
#